data_AF-K1SFL7-F1
#
_entry.id   AF-K1SFL7-F1
#
_cell.length_a   1.000
_cell.length_b   1.000
_cell.length_c   1.000
_cell.angle_alpha   90.00
_cell.angle_beta   90.00
_cell.angle_gamma   90.00
#
_symmetry.space_group_name_H-M   'P 1'
#
loop_
_entity.id
_entity.type
_entity.pdbx_description
1 polymer ?
#
loop_
_entity_poly.entity_id
_entity_poly.type
_entity_poly.pdbx_seq_one_letter_code
_entity_poly.pdbx_strand_id
1 'polypeptide(L)'
;MVQEKAGQVMGELCKYVDVCISNEEDANDVFGIKSEGTEVTAGELNKAGYKEVAQKLTDRFGFKKVAITLRTSISANDNKWAAMLYENGESYFSKEYLMHIVDRVGGGDSFGGGLIYACLNDYAPQDTIEFAVAASCLKHS
;
A
#
# COMPACT_ATOMS: atom_id res chain seq x y z
N MET A 1 -1.45 -19.24 -16.05
CA MET A 1 -2.80 -19.75 -15.69
C MET A 1 -3.34 -19.14 -14.41
N VAL A 2 -2.69 -19.27 -13.24
CA VAL A 2 -3.22 -18.72 -11.96
C VAL A 2 -3.23 -17.19 -11.93
N GLN A 3 -2.10 -16.53 -12.23
CA GLN A 3 -2.01 -15.07 -12.27
C GLN A 3 -2.95 -14.44 -13.31
N GLU A 4 -3.01 -15.02 -14.52
CA GLU A 4 -3.92 -14.58 -15.57
C GLU A 4 -5.39 -14.65 -15.14
N LYS A 5 -5.79 -15.73 -14.46
CA LYS A 5 -7.15 -15.86 -13.94
C LYS A 5 -7.42 -14.88 -12.80
N ALA A 6 -6.44 -14.66 -11.92
CA ALA A 6 -6.53 -13.67 -10.85
C ALA A 6 -6.72 -12.26 -11.43
N GLY A 7 -5.93 -11.85 -12.42
CA GLY A 7 -6.05 -10.56 -13.09
C GLY A 7 -7.41 -10.35 -13.75
N GLN A 8 -7.97 -11.38 -14.40
CA GLN A 8 -9.32 -11.31 -14.98
C GLN A 8 -10.40 -11.12 -13.92
N VAL A 9 -10.41 -11.94 -12.87
CA VAL A 9 -11.46 -11.91 -11.84
C VAL A 9 -11.34 -10.63 -11.01
N MET A 10 -10.14 -10.30 -10.52
CA MET A 10 -9.91 -9.10 -9.74
C MET A 10 -10.15 -7.85 -10.56
N GLY A 11 -9.81 -7.85 -11.85
CA GLY A 11 -10.07 -6.73 -12.75
C GLY A 11 -11.56 -6.38 -12.87
N GLU A 12 -12.45 -7.37 -12.87
CA GLU A 12 -13.90 -7.13 -12.85
C GLU A 12 -14.39 -6.62 -11.49
N LEU A 13 -13.84 -7.12 -10.38
CA LEU A 13 -14.19 -6.67 -9.03
C LEU A 13 -13.73 -5.24 -8.76
N CYS A 14 -12.53 -4.87 -9.21
CA CYS A 14 -11.95 -3.55 -9.00
C CYS A 14 -12.78 -2.42 -9.60
N LYS A 15 -13.62 -2.68 -10.61
CA LYS A 15 -14.55 -1.68 -11.17
C LYS A 15 -15.58 -1.16 -10.17
N TYR A 16 -15.78 -1.88 -9.07
CA TYR A 16 -16.73 -1.53 -8.00
C TYR A 16 -16.04 -1.05 -6.72
N VAL A 17 -14.71 -0.88 -6.75
CA VAL A 17 -13.92 -0.51 -5.58
C VAL A 17 -13.62 0.98 -5.60
N ASP A 18 -13.87 1.67 -4.49
CA ASP A 18 -13.49 3.08 -4.33
C ASP A 18 -12.10 3.25 -3.69
N VAL A 19 -11.76 2.37 -2.74
CA VAL A 19 -10.51 2.41 -1.96
C VAL A 19 -9.76 1.11 -2.17
N CYS A 20 -8.62 1.18 -2.86
CA CYS A 20 -7.74 0.04 -3.08
C CYS A 20 -6.63 0.02 -2.03
N ILE A 21 -6.43 -1.12 -1.38
CA ILE A 21 -5.26 -1.40 -0.54
C ILE A 21 -4.42 -2.44 -1.28
N SER A 22 -3.13 -2.17 -1.47
CA SER A 22 -2.24 -3.03 -2.24
C SER A 22 -0.80 -2.96 -1.70
N ASN A 23 0.06 -3.83 -2.22
CA ASN A 23 1.51 -3.61 -2.24
C ASN A 23 2.01 -3.57 -3.71
N GLU A 24 3.31 -3.36 -3.94
CA GLU A 24 3.90 -3.34 -5.30
C GLU A 24 3.85 -4.71 -5.99
N GLU A 25 4.08 -5.79 -5.25
CA GLU A 25 4.06 -7.16 -5.77
C GLU A 25 2.66 -7.51 -6.28
N ASP A 26 1.61 -7.19 -5.52
CA ASP A 26 0.21 -7.42 -5.91
C ASP A 26 -0.15 -6.68 -7.21
N ALA A 27 0.25 -5.42 -7.33
CA ALA A 27 -0.01 -4.60 -8.51
C ALA A 27 0.67 -5.18 -9.77
N ASN A 28 1.90 -5.68 -9.62
CA ASN A 28 2.63 -6.32 -10.70
C ASN A 28 2.07 -7.71 -11.04
N ASP A 29 1.87 -8.57 -10.04
CA ASP A 29 1.53 -9.97 -10.24
C ASP A 29 0.10 -10.18 -10.72
N VAL A 30 -0.82 -9.31 -10.31
CA VAL A 30 -2.25 -9.40 -10.68
C VAL A 30 -2.54 -8.58 -11.93
N PHE A 31 -1.94 -7.40 -12.08
CA PHE A 31 -2.32 -6.44 -13.12
C PHE A 31 -1.21 -6.09 -14.10
N GLY A 32 0.03 -6.54 -13.88
CA GLY A 32 1.18 -6.17 -14.68
C GLY A 32 1.60 -4.70 -14.51
N ILE A 33 1.17 -4.05 -13.42
CA ILE A 33 1.44 -2.65 -13.16
C ILE A 33 2.72 -2.55 -12.32
N LYS A 34 3.72 -1.86 -12.87
CA LYS A 34 4.99 -1.54 -12.21
C LYS A 34 5.47 -0.15 -12.62
N SER A 35 6.33 0.45 -11.80
CA SER A 35 7.03 1.69 -12.15
C SER A 35 8.08 1.46 -13.22
N GLU A 36 8.25 2.44 -14.11
CA GLU A 36 9.32 2.42 -15.12
C GLU A 36 10.62 2.92 -14.49
N GLY A 37 11.66 2.08 -14.46
CA GLY A 37 13.01 2.48 -14.02
C GLY A 37 13.46 2.06 -12.61
N THR A 38 12.76 1.13 -11.95
CA THR A 38 13.20 0.56 -10.68
C THR A 38 14.14 -0.64 -10.87
N GLU A 39 15.42 -0.37 -11.10
CA GLU A 39 16.43 -1.23 -10.49
C GLU A 39 16.41 -0.90 -8.99
N VAL A 40 16.14 -1.90 -8.14
CA VAL A 40 16.24 -1.76 -6.69
C VAL A 40 17.73 -1.71 -6.33
N THR A 41 18.41 -0.63 -6.70
CA THR A 41 19.81 -0.39 -6.35
C THR A 41 19.84 0.38 -5.04
N ALA A 42 20.04 -0.37 -3.95
CA ALA A 42 20.43 0.09 -2.62
C ALA A 42 19.40 0.94 -1.83
N GLY A 43 18.50 0.26 -1.11
CA GLY A 43 18.10 0.62 0.26
C GLY A 43 17.22 1.86 0.49
N GLU A 44 17.02 2.72 -0.51
CA GLU A 44 16.15 3.89 -0.40
C GLU A 44 14.79 3.67 -1.08
N LEU A 45 13.77 4.23 -0.43
CA LEU A 45 12.38 4.05 -0.77
C LEU A 45 12.02 4.92 -1.98
N ASN A 46 11.77 4.32 -3.16
CA ASN A 46 11.46 5.06 -4.38
C ASN A 46 10.02 5.61 -4.38
N LYS A 47 9.82 6.75 -3.71
CA LYS A 47 8.54 7.45 -3.63
C LYS A 47 7.90 7.74 -5.00
N ALA A 48 8.72 8.05 -6.01
CA ALA A 48 8.22 8.32 -7.35
C ALA A 48 7.63 7.06 -8.00
N GLY A 49 8.28 5.91 -7.81
CA GLY A 49 7.77 4.62 -8.28
C GLY A 49 6.43 4.25 -7.65
N TYR A 50 6.30 4.40 -6.33
CA TYR A 50 5.02 4.17 -5.63
C TYR A 50 3.89 5.07 -6.15
N LYS A 51 4.19 6.37 -6.37
CA LYS A 51 3.23 7.31 -6.96
C LYS A 51 2.80 6.87 -8.35
N GLU A 52 3.74 6.45 -9.21
CA GLU A 52 3.46 5.99 -10.56
C GLU A 52 2.58 4.75 -10.58
N VAL A 53 2.86 3.77 -9.73
CA VAL A 53 2.05 2.54 -9.58
C VAL A 53 0.63 2.89 -9.12
N ALA A 54 0.50 3.75 -8.11
CA ALA A 54 -0.80 4.18 -7.60
C ALA A 54 -1.61 4.97 -8.63
N GLN A 55 -0.95 5.81 -9.41
CA GLN A 55 -1.57 6.53 -10.52
C GLN A 55 -2.06 5.57 -11.61
N LYS A 56 -1.23 4.61 -12.05
CA LYS A 56 -1.62 3.58 -13.03
C LYS A 56 -2.81 2.74 -12.55
N LEU A 57 -2.87 2.40 -11.26
CA LEU A 57 -4.02 1.70 -10.66
C LEU A 57 -5.28 2.57 -10.67
N THR A 58 -5.15 3.84 -10.30
CA THR A 58 -6.23 4.83 -10.32
C THR A 58 -6.78 5.03 -11.73
N ASP A 59 -5.90 5.24 -12.71
CA ASP A 59 -6.27 5.46 -14.11
C ASP A 59 -6.97 4.24 -14.71
N ARG A 60 -6.54 3.03 -14.35
CA ARG A 60 -7.11 1.78 -14.88
C ARG A 60 -8.47 1.45 -14.29
N PHE A 61 -8.67 1.68 -12.99
CA PHE A 61 -9.84 1.16 -12.27
C PHE A 61 -10.77 2.24 -11.71
N GLY A 62 -10.37 3.52 -11.76
CA GLY A 62 -11.17 4.64 -11.26
C GLY A 62 -11.21 4.75 -9.73
N PHE A 63 -10.21 4.19 -9.02
CA PHE A 63 -10.13 4.27 -7.56
C PHE A 63 -10.09 5.74 -7.10
N LYS A 64 -10.82 6.06 -6.03
CA LYS A 64 -10.75 7.38 -5.37
C LYS A 64 -9.51 7.49 -4.48
N LYS A 65 -9.11 6.37 -3.88
CA LYS A 65 -7.94 6.28 -3.01
C LYS A 65 -7.18 4.99 -3.29
N VAL A 66 -5.84 5.07 -3.33
CA VAL A 66 -4.96 3.90 -3.40
C VAL A 66 -3.95 3.97 -2.26
N ALA A 67 -4.01 3.01 -1.34
CA ALA A 67 -3.06 2.86 -0.26
C ALA A 67 -2.08 1.73 -0.57
N ILE A 68 -0.78 2.03 -0.57
CA ILE A 68 0.28 1.06 -0.81
C ILE A 68 1.11 0.92 0.47
N THR A 69 1.25 -0.30 0.98
CA THR A 69 2.15 -0.57 2.12
C THR A 69 3.60 -0.68 1.66
N LEU A 70 4.51 -0.08 2.40
CA LEU A 70 5.94 0.00 2.12
C LEU A 70 6.69 -0.79 3.19
N ARG A 71 7.38 -1.86 2.80
CA ARG A 71 8.13 -2.73 3.71
C ARG A 71 9.54 -2.92 3.22
N THR A 72 10.51 -2.49 4.04
CA THR A 72 11.92 -2.77 3.81
C THR A 72 12.39 -3.79 4.84
N SER A 73 12.78 -4.98 4.39
CA SER A 73 13.27 -6.02 5.28
C SER A 73 14.75 -5.82 5.60
N ILE A 74 15.08 -5.75 6.89
CA ILE A 74 16.48 -5.70 7.37
C ILE A 74 16.87 -7.10 7.85
N SER A 75 16.01 -7.75 8.63
CA SER A 75 16.15 -9.13 9.11
C SER A 75 14.77 -9.80 9.20
N ALA A 76 14.73 -11.08 9.60
CA ALA A 76 13.46 -11.76 9.87
C ALA A 76 12.66 -11.10 11.00
N ASN A 77 13.35 -10.42 11.92
CA ASN A 77 12.76 -9.79 13.09
C ASN A 77 12.73 -8.26 12.98
N ASP A 78 13.52 -7.65 12.11
CA ASP A 78 13.63 -6.19 12.01
C ASP A 78 13.22 -5.72 10.62
N ASN A 79 12.14 -4.94 10.56
CA ASN A 79 11.63 -4.37 9.33
C ASN A 79 11.37 -2.88 9.51
N LYS A 80 11.50 -2.14 8.41
CA LYS A 80 10.93 -0.79 8.30
C LYS A 80 9.53 -0.89 7.73
N TRP A 81 8.58 -0.20 8.34
CA TRP A 81 7.18 -0.18 7.95
C TRP A 81 6.69 1.25 7.74
N ALA A 82 6.14 1.49 6.57
CA ALA A 82 5.54 2.75 6.17
C ALA A 82 4.37 2.46 5.21
N ALA A 83 3.67 3.49 4.79
CA ALA A 83 2.71 3.39 3.70
C ALA A 83 2.61 4.72 2.93
N MET A 84 2.01 4.64 1.74
CA MET A 84 1.63 5.79 0.93
C MET A 84 0.12 5.73 0.67
N LEU A 85 -0.54 6.88 0.76
CA LEU A 85 -1.90 7.10 0.26
C LEU A 85 -1.83 8.00 -0.98
N TYR A 86 -2.49 7.57 -2.06
CA TYR A 86 -2.69 8.37 -3.26
C TYR A 86 -4.16 8.76 -3.36
N GLU A 87 -4.42 10.06 -3.47
CA GLU A 87 -5.76 10.63 -3.54
C GLU A 87 -5.72 11.94 -4.35
N ASN A 88 -6.66 12.10 -5.29
CA ASN A 88 -6.82 13.33 -6.08
C ASN A 88 -5.54 13.83 -6.79
N GLY A 89 -4.70 12.91 -7.28
CA GLY A 89 -3.45 13.26 -7.97
C GLY A 89 -2.22 13.42 -7.05
N GLU A 90 -2.44 13.46 -5.74
CA GLU A 90 -1.44 13.71 -4.72
C GLU A 90 -1.07 12.45 -3.95
N SER A 91 0.19 12.40 -3.46
CA SER A 91 0.73 11.27 -2.70
C SER A 91 1.16 11.70 -1.31
N TYR A 92 0.66 11.02 -0.29
CA TYR A 92 0.91 11.25 1.13
C TYR A 92 1.67 10.06 1.70
N PHE A 93 2.86 10.30 2.25
CA PHE A 93 3.69 9.24 2.83
C PHE A 93 3.64 9.33 4.35
N SER A 94 3.47 8.20 5.02
CA SER A 94 3.56 8.14 6.47
C SER A 94 5.00 8.32 6.97
N LYS A 95 5.14 8.44 8.29
CA LYS A 95 6.40 8.11 8.97
C LYS A 95 6.80 6.65 8.70
N GLU A 96 8.11 6.44 8.68
CA GLU A 96 8.71 5.10 8.68
C GLU A 96 8.99 4.68 10.12
N TYR A 97 8.51 3.51 10.50
CA TYR A 97 8.77 2.90 11.81
C TYR A 97 9.75 1.75 11.65
N LEU A 98 10.85 1.78 12.41
CA LEU A 98 11.68 0.61 12.61
C LEU A 98 11.00 -0.28 13.66
N MET A 99 10.61 -1.48 13.25
CA MET A 99 9.86 -2.42 14.09
C MET A 99 10.66 -3.68 14.33
N HIS A 100 10.64 -4.12 15.59
CA HIS A 100 11.00 -5.48 15.95
C HIS A 100 9.73 -6.33 15.97
N ILE A 101 9.66 -7.35 15.14
CA ILE A 101 8.46 -8.15 14.87
C ILE A 101 8.34 -9.23 15.94
N VAL A 102 7.25 -9.17 16.69
CA VAL A 102 6.81 -10.24 17.60
C VAL A 102 5.90 -11.21 16.86
N ASP A 103 4.90 -10.68 16.12
CA ASP A 103 4.04 -11.45 15.23
C ASP A 103 3.60 -10.62 14.01
N ARG A 104 3.90 -11.10 12.81
CA ARG A 104 3.57 -10.45 11.54
C ARG A 104 2.14 -10.72 11.05
N VAL A 105 1.45 -11.72 11.58
CA VAL A 105 0.11 -12.09 11.12
C VAL A 105 -0.88 -10.97 11.47
N GLY A 106 -1.70 -10.58 10.50
CA GLY A 106 -2.71 -9.52 10.66
C GLY A 106 -2.19 -8.09 10.52
N GLY A 107 -0.89 -7.87 10.22
CA GLY A 107 -0.34 -6.53 10.01
C GLY A 107 -1.09 -5.75 8.92
N GLY A 108 -1.24 -6.35 7.73
CA GLY A 108 -2.00 -5.75 6.63
C GLY A 108 -3.48 -5.52 6.96
N ASP A 109 -4.12 -6.44 7.72
CA ASP A 109 -5.52 -6.30 8.11
C ASP A 109 -5.73 -5.15 9.10
N SER A 110 -4.82 -5.00 10.06
CA SER A 110 -4.83 -3.88 11.00
C SER A 110 -4.55 -2.52 10.31
N PHE A 111 -3.68 -2.51 9.30
CA PHE A 111 -3.51 -1.35 8.42
C PHE A 111 -4.82 -1.01 7.70
N GLY A 112 -5.46 -1.99 7.07
CA GLY A 112 -6.72 -1.80 6.37
C GLY A 112 -7.85 -1.33 7.29
N GLY A 113 -7.96 -1.90 8.48
CA GLY A 113 -8.90 -1.46 9.52
C GLY A 113 -8.66 -0.01 9.96
N GLY A 114 -7.39 0.36 10.19
CA GLY A 114 -7.01 1.73 10.53
C GLY A 114 -7.32 2.73 9.40
N LEU A 115 -7.05 2.34 8.16
CA LEU A 115 -7.34 3.16 6.98
C LEU A 115 -8.85 3.39 6.81
N ILE A 116 -9.66 2.32 6.90
CA ILE A 116 -11.12 2.40 6.82
C ILE A 116 -11.66 3.30 7.94
N TYR A 117 -11.19 3.12 9.17
CA TYR A 117 -11.58 3.94 10.31
C TYR A 117 -11.30 5.42 10.06
N ALA A 118 -10.09 5.77 9.64
CA ALA A 118 -9.71 7.17 9.40
C ALA A 118 -10.51 7.79 8.24
N CYS A 119 -10.77 7.03 7.17
CA CYS A 119 -11.62 7.48 6.06
C CYS A 119 -13.05 7.76 6.52
N LEU A 120 -13.63 6.90 7.36
CA LEU A 120 -15.00 7.05 7.88
C LEU A 120 -15.16 8.22 8.86
N ASN A 121 -14.06 8.70 9.44
CA ASN A 121 -14.04 9.84 10.36
C ASN A 121 -13.54 11.14 9.70
N ASP A 122 -13.49 11.18 8.36
CA ASP A 122 -13.11 12.36 7.57
C ASP A 122 -11.74 12.95 7.94
N TYR A 123 -10.78 12.08 8.29
CA TYR A 123 -9.41 12.53 8.54
C TYR A 123 -8.80 13.13 7.28
N ALA A 124 -7.89 14.11 7.45
CA ALA A 124 -7.11 14.61 6.33
C ALA A 124 -6.26 13.46 5.70
N PRO A 125 -5.91 13.52 4.41
CA PRO A 125 -5.20 12.42 3.74
C PRO A 125 -3.88 12.04 4.43
N GLN A 126 -3.12 13.02 4.90
CA GLN A 126 -1.89 12.78 5.66
C GLN A 126 -2.17 12.09 7.00
N ASP A 127 -3.16 12.56 7.77
CA ASP A 127 -3.51 11.96 9.06
C ASP A 127 -4.09 10.55 8.89
N THR A 128 -4.79 10.31 7.79
CA THR A 128 -5.34 9.01 7.41
C THR A 128 -4.23 7.97 7.26
N ILE A 129 -3.18 8.28 6.49
CA ILE A 129 -2.08 7.33 6.28
C ILE A 129 -1.21 7.16 7.53
N GLU A 130 -1.00 8.23 8.31
CA GLU A 130 -0.28 8.14 9.59
C GLU A 130 -1.00 7.24 10.59
N PHE A 131 -2.33 7.38 10.72
CA PHE A 131 -3.13 6.58 11.63
C PHE A 131 -3.13 5.10 11.23
N ALA A 132 -3.35 4.80 9.95
CA ALA A 132 -3.35 3.43 9.44
C ALA A 132 -2.00 2.72 9.68
N VAL A 133 -0.89 3.41 9.46
CA VAL A 133 0.45 2.87 9.70
C VAL A 133 0.71 2.67 11.18
N ALA A 134 0.37 3.64 12.04
CA ALA A 134 0.55 3.50 13.48
C ALA A 134 -0.26 2.31 14.05
N ALA A 135 -1.51 2.13 13.62
CA ALA A 135 -2.33 0.98 13.99
C ALA A 135 -1.70 -0.35 13.58
N SER A 136 -1.17 -0.42 12.34
CA SER A 136 -0.44 -1.59 11.84
C SER A 136 0.85 -1.86 12.59
N CYS A 137 1.62 -0.82 12.93
CA CYS A 137 2.85 -0.96 13.69
C CYS A 137 2.59 -1.59 15.07
N LEU A 138 1.57 -1.10 15.78
CA LEU A 138 1.18 -1.62 17.09
C LEU A 138 0.72 -3.08 17.03
N LYS A 139 0.22 -3.56 15.89
CA LYS A 139 -0.14 -4.98 15.74
C LYS A 139 1.09 -5.89 15.66
N HIS A 140 2.24 -5.39 15.19
CA HIS A 140 3.47 -6.19 15.06
C HIS A 140 4.22 -6.39 16.38
N SER A 141 3.86 -5.63 17.43
CA SER A 141 4.44 -5.69 18.78
C SER A 141 3.70 -6.60 19.74
#